data_AF-A0A4Q7YJR7-F1
#
_entry.id   AF-A0A4Q7YJR7-F1
#
_cell.length_a   1.000
_cell.length_b   1.000
_cell.length_c   1.000
_cell.angle_alpha   90.00
_cell.angle_beta   90.00
_cell.angle_gamma   90.00
#
_symmetry.space_group_name_H-M   'P 1'
#
loop_
_entity.id
_entity.type
_entity.pdbx_description
1 polymer ?
#
loop_
_entity_poly.entity_id
_entity_poly.type
_entity_poly.pdbx_seq_one_letter_code
_entity_poly.pdbx_strand_id
1 'polypeptide(L)'
;MKVSQARVSPEIIKRIEQPGRARRGQDPPEFESTMPKKQPRTAQLARRIQGATGLPYTQCLKICEPSESSWGRLARALRAAGLIEAADQLLAVDAVTTEASAWFSAGGEVEQLFYSSDHERVQRTYSACSDAAEAALSRAGFHTHSYAPDAEAYHAAFLALSKAGTLSDGRTLARAALDVFADDPMWCSDVVRSKGRSPFTYDTAAGLTGPGTPTAVAARKAARAMARAAVVPRSGDEEWHEAAGIMIEVVWHAGEAAGVPPLEGRRNCQDHLRNFMHS
;
A
#
# COMPACT_ATOMS: atom_id res chain seq x y z
N MET A 1 -56.10 -24.83 -32.52
CA MET A 1 -56.46 -25.84 -33.54
C MET A 1 -55.84 -25.37 -34.86
N LYS A 2 -54.98 -26.05 -35.61
CA LYS A 2 -54.46 -27.43 -35.72
C LYS A 2 -52.96 -27.28 -36.07
N VAL A 3 -52.02 -27.85 -35.32
CA VAL A 3 -51.31 -29.12 -35.59
C VAL A 3 -51.27 -29.53 -37.07
N SER A 4 -50.06 -29.60 -37.63
CA SER A 4 -49.70 -30.70 -38.54
C SER A 4 -48.24 -31.08 -38.35
N GLN A 5 -48.04 -32.13 -37.55
CA GLN A 5 -46.91 -33.05 -37.60
C GLN A 5 -46.92 -33.85 -38.93
N ALA A 6 -45.75 -34.31 -39.35
CA ALA A 6 -45.42 -35.70 -39.76
C ALA A 6 -44.10 -35.69 -40.56
N ARG A 7 -43.18 -36.66 -40.53
CA ARG A 7 -42.94 -37.94 -39.82
C ARG A 7 -41.50 -38.35 -40.26
N VAL A 8 -40.59 -38.76 -39.35
CA VAL A 8 -40.14 -40.16 -39.08
C VAL A 8 -39.62 -40.89 -40.35
N SER A 9 -38.29 -41.05 -40.55
CA SER A 9 -37.38 -42.21 -40.24
C SER A 9 -37.78 -43.55 -40.94
N PRO A 10 -36.99 -44.67 -41.02
CA PRO A 10 -35.63 -45.01 -40.52
C PRO A 10 -34.77 -46.01 -41.41
N GLU A 11 -33.61 -46.46 -40.87
CA GLU A 11 -32.83 -47.72 -41.12
C GLU A 11 -32.14 -47.96 -42.50
N ILE A 12 -30.98 -48.66 -42.66
CA ILE A 12 -30.55 -50.04 -42.34
C ILE A 12 -29.00 -50.09 -42.54
N ILE A 13 -28.12 -50.41 -41.56
CA ILE A 13 -27.64 -51.71 -41.01
C ILE A 13 -26.44 -52.39 -41.76
N LYS A 14 -25.30 -52.42 -41.04
CA LYS A 14 -24.29 -53.51 -40.77
C LYS A 14 -23.32 -54.13 -41.83
N ARG A 15 -22.04 -54.09 -41.38
CA ARG A 15 -21.01 -55.17 -41.16
C ARG A 15 -20.29 -55.86 -42.34
N ILE A 16 -18.96 -56.00 -42.16
CA ILE A 16 -18.09 -57.23 -42.15
C ILE A 16 -16.61 -56.74 -42.37
N GLU A 17 -15.72 -56.64 -41.35
CA GLU A 17 -14.64 -57.60 -40.95
C GLU A 17 -13.85 -58.21 -42.13
N GLN A 18 -12.51 -58.24 -42.29
CA GLN A 18 -11.24 -58.11 -41.54
C GLN A 18 -10.08 -58.12 -42.61
N PRO A 19 -8.76 -58.32 -42.33
CA PRO A 19 -7.80 -57.62 -41.47
C PRO A 19 -6.46 -57.28 -42.20
N GLY A 20 -5.61 -56.47 -41.57
CA GLY A 20 -4.15 -56.62 -41.68
C GLY A 20 -3.39 -55.66 -42.60
N ARG A 21 -2.83 -54.59 -42.01
CA ARG A 21 -1.40 -54.24 -42.19
C ARG A 21 -0.98 -53.19 -41.17
N ALA A 22 -0.09 -53.61 -40.28
CA ALA A 22 0.64 -52.74 -39.37
C ALA A 22 1.45 -51.68 -40.15
N ARG A 23 1.32 -50.41 -39.76
CA ARG A 23 2.40 -49.43 -39.87
C ARG A 23 2.54 -48.70 -38.54
N ARG A 24 3.77 -48.77 -38.04
CA ARG A 24 4.30 -48.13 -36.84
C ARG A 24 4.27 -46.61 -36.97
N GLY A 25 4.12 -45.97 -35.82
CA GLY A 25 4.71 -44.66 -35.54
C GLY A 25 3.81 -43.47 -35.82
N GLN A 26 2.91 -43.18 -34.89
CA GLN A 26 2.46 -41.82 -34.60
C GLN A 26 1.87 -41.83 -33.19
N ASP A 27 2.65 -41.37 -32.23
CA ASP A 27 2.15 -41.02 -30.91
C ASP A 27 1.03 -39.98 -31.08
N PRO A 28 -0.09 -40.09 -30.34
CA PRO A 28 -1.13 -39.08 -30.38
C PRO A 28 -0.57 -37.77 -29.82
N PRO A 29 -0.98 -36.59 -30.34
CA PRO A 29 -0.57 -35.34 -29.74
C PRO A 29 -1.11 -35.31 -28.31
N GLU A 30 -0.19 -35.21 -27.35
CA GLU A 30 -0.51 -34.84 -25.99
C GLU A 30 -1.35 -33.56 -26.07
N PHE A 31 -2.61 -33.65 -25.65
CA PHE A 31 -3.35 -32.47 -25.24
C PHE A 31 -2.58 -31.91 -24.04
N GLU A 32 -1.66 -30.99 -24.31
CA GLU A 32 -1.18 -30.05 -23.30
C GLU A 32 -2.44 -29.38 -22.74
N SER A 33 -2.89 -29.91 -21.61
CA SER A 33 -3.74 -29.20 -20.67
C SER A 33 -3.00 -27.91 -20.37
N THR A 34 -3.35 -26.85 -21.10
CA THR A 34 -2.85 -25.51 -20.86
C THR A 34 -3.32 -25.17 -19.46
N MET A 35 -2.45 -25.40 -18.48
CA MET A 35 -2.65 -24.89 -17.13
C MET A 35 -3.03 -23.42 -17.28
N PRO A 36 -4.14 -22.96 -16.67
CA PRO A 36 -4.56 -21.58 -16.79
C PRO A 36 -3.37 -20.72 -16.37
N LYS A 37 -2.79 -19.98 -17.33
CA LYS A 37 -1.70 -19.05 -17.07
C LYS A 37 -2.15 -18.22 -15.88
N LYS A 38 -1.49 -18.39 -14.72
CA LYS A 38 -1.82 -17.65 -13.51
C LYS A 38 -1.84 -16.18 -13.90
N GLN A 39 -3.04 -15.60 -13.99
CA GLN A 39 -3.14 -14.20 -14.34
C GLN A 39 -2.41 -13.41 -13.26
N PRO A 40 -1.56 -12.44 -13.62
CA PRO A 40 -0.86 -11.64 -12.63
C PRO A 40 -1.89 -10.98 -11.71
N ARG A 41 -1.55 -10.84 -10.41
CA ARG A 41 -2.47 -10.29 -9.39
C ARG A 41 -3.12 -8.98 -9.83
N THR A 42 -2.36 -8.12 -10.50
CA THR A 42 -2.81 -6.87 -11.12
C THR A 42 -3.95 -7.06 -12.13
N ALA A 43 -3.85 -8.04 -13.02
CA ALA A 43 -4.89 -8.32 -14.01
C ALA A 43 -6.18 -8.83 -13.33
N GLN A 44 -6.04 -9.65 -12.28
CA GLN A 44 -7.20 -10.14 -11.52
C GLN A 44 -7.90 -8.99 -10.76
N LEU A 45 -7.14 -8.07 -10.15
CA LEU A 45 -7.69 -6.88 -9.52
C LEU A 45 -8.41 -5.98 -10.54
N ALA A 46 -7.77 -5.69 -11.68
CA ALA A 46 -8.36 -4.87 -12.74
C ALA A 46 -9.67 -5.46 -13.28
N ARG A 47 -9.80 -6.80 -13.38
CA ARG A 47 -11.06 -7.46 -13.76
C ARG A 47 -12.15 -7.31 -12.70
N ARG A 48 -11.81 -7.41 -11.41
CA ARG A 48 -12.76 -7.18 -10.31
C ARG A 48 -13.26 -5.73 -10.32
N ILE A 49 -12.34 -4.77 -10.47
CA ILE A 49 -12.67 -3.33 -10.57
C ILE A 49 -13.56 -3.06 -11.77
N GLN A 50 -13.22 -3.60 -12.94
CA GLN A 50 -14.04 -3.48 -14.14
C GLN A 50 -15.46 -3.99 -13.89
N GLY A 51 -15.62 -5.15 -13.25
CA GLY A 51 -16.92 -5.73 -12.95
C GLY A 51 -17.76 -4.87 -12.00
N ALA A 52 -17.13 -4.22 -11.02
CA ALA A 52 -17.82 -3.38 -10.04
C ALA A 52 -18.18 -1.98 -10.57
N THR A 53 -17.35 -1.42 -11.44
CA THR A 53 -17.45 0.00 -11.87
C THR A 53 -18.00 0.17 -13.28
N GLY A 54 -17.90 -0.87 -14.12
CA GLY A 54 -18.18 -0.79 -15.55
C GLY A 54 -17.14 0.02 -16.35
N LEU A 55 -16.02 0.41 -15.74
CA LEU A 55 -14.94 1.12 -16.44
C LEU A 55 -14.27 0.23 -17.50
N PRO A 56 -13.70 0.82 -18.56
CA PRO A 56 -12.87 0.09 -19.52
C PRO A 56 -11.74 -0.68 -18.84
N TYR A 57 -11.47 -1.91 -19.28
CA TYR A 57 -10.43 -2.76 -18.70
C TYR A 57 -9.04 -2.12 -18.75
N THR A 58 -8.72 -1.38 -19.81
CA THR A 58 -7.45 -0.66 -19.97
C THR A 58 -7.27 0.44 -18.91
N GLN A 59 -8.36 1.14 -18.56
CA GLN A 59 -8.36 2.12 -17.47
C GLN A 59 -8.19 1.42 -16.12
N CYS A 60 -8.88 0.30 -15.91
CA CYS A 60 -8.73 -0.50 -14.68
C CYS A 60 -7.30 -1.04 -14.52
N LEU A 61 -6.66 -1.47 -15.61
CA LEU A 61 -5.26 -1.89 -15.59
C LEU A 61 -4.34 -0.75 -15.16
N LYS A 62 -4.53 0.45 -15.73
CA LYS A 62 -3.75 1.64 -15.39
C LYS A 62 -3.90 2.01 -13.91
N ILE A 63 -5.12 1.93 -13.36
CA ILE A 63 -5.38 2.16 -11.93
C ILE A 63 -4.60 1.15 -11.06
N CYS A 64 -4.44 -0.08 -11.53
CA CYS A 64 -3.72 -1.14 -10.81
C CYS A 64 -2.21 -1.16 -11.08
N GLU A 65 -1.68 -0.27 -11.93
CA GLU A 65 -0.25 -0.26 -12.24
C GLU A 65 0.53 0.07 -10.96
N PRO A 66 1.51 -0.78 -10.58
CA PRO A 66 2.33 -0.50 -9.42
C PRO A 66 3.17 0.75 -9.68
N SER A 67 3.04 1.73 -8.78
CA SER A 67 3.98 2.85 -8.70
C SER A 67 4.96 2.59 -7.55
N GLU A 68 6.19 3.10 -7.68
CA GLU A 68 7.15 2.96 -6.58
C GLU A 68 6.77 3.91 -5.44
N SER A 69 6.07 3.37 -4.44
CA SER A 69 5.69 4.09 -3.24
C SER A 69 6.93 4.46 -2.39
N SER A 70 6.79 5.50 -1.56
CA SER A 70 7.80 5.82 -0.53
C SER A 70 8.05 4.63 0.41
N TRP A 71 7.03 3.80 0.64
CA TRP A 71 7.13 2.61 1.49
C TRP A 71 7.96 1.52 0.83
N GLY A 72 7.82 1.31 -0.48
CA GLY A 72 8.68 0.42 -1.25
C GLY A 72 10.16 0.84 -1.21
N ARG A 73 10.44 2.15 -1.28
CA ARG A 73 11.81 2.69 -1.11
C ARG A 73 12.35 2.42 0.29
N LEU A 74 11.56 2.70 1.32
CA LEU A 74 11.92 2.43 2.71
C LEU A 74 12.19 0.94 2.95
N ALA A 75 11.34 0.05 2.45
CA ALA A 75 11.53 -1.39 2.57
C ALA A 75 12.84 -1.86 1.93
N ARG A 76 13.19 -1.36 0.73
CA ARG A 76 14.49 -1.67 0.10
C ARG A 76 15.67 -1.18 0.95
N ALA A 77 15.58 0.03 1.50
CA ALA A 77 16.63 0.58 2.35
C ALA A 77 16.79 -0.21 3.65
N LEU A 78 15.68 -0.59 4.30
CA LEU A 78 15.65 -1.44 5.48
C LEU A 78 16.29 -2.80 5.20
N ARG A 79 15.91 -3.45 4.10
CA ARG A 79 16.48 -4.74 3.70
C ARG A 79 17.99 -4.63 3.46
N ALA A 80 18.45 -3.59 2.76
CA ALA A 80 19.88 -3.34 2.53
C ALA A 80 20.66 -3.11 3.83
N ALA A 81 20.00 -2.62 4.88
CA ALA A 81 20.58 -2.42 6.20
C ALA A 81 20.46 -3.64 7.15
N GLY A 82 19.95 -4.77 6.65
CA GLY A 82 19.77 -6.02 7.40
C GLY A 82 18.48 -6.10 8.23
N LEU A 83 17.56 -5.14 8.09
CA LEU A 83 16.26 -5.13 8.77
C LEU A 83 15.21 -5.86 7.92
N ILE A 84 15.44 -7.15 7.66
CA ILE A 84 14.69 -7.95 6.69
C ILE A 84 13.22 -8.09 7.10
N GLU A 85 12.95 -8.42 8.36
CA GLU A 85 11.58 -8.60 8.86
C GLU A 85 10.74 -7.33 8.75
N ALA A 86 11.29 -6.18 9.15
CA ALA A 86 10.62 -4.89 9.02
C ALA A 86 10.34 -4.52 7.55
N ALA A 87 11.28 -4.84 6.65
CA ALA A 87 11.08 -4.63 5.21
C ALA A 87 9.97 -5.54 4.64
N ASP A 88 9.94 -6.81 5.04
CA ASP A 88 8.93 -7.77 4.59
C ASP A 88 7.53 -7.40 5.09
N GLN A 89 7.42 -6.98 6.36
CA GLN A 89 6.18 -6.47 6.94
C GLN A 89 5.69 -5.23 6.19
N LEU A 90 6.57 -4.24 5.95
CA LEU A 90 6.21 -3.02 5.23
C LEU A 90 5.75 -3.31 3.78
N LEU A 91 6.40 -4.24 3.07
CA LEU A 91 5.97 -4.64 1.73
C LEU A 91 4.62 -5.36 1.72
N ALA A 92 4.33 -6.15 2.77
CA ALA A 92 3.02 -6.79 2.90
C ALA A 92 1.91 -5.75 3.11
N VAL A 93 2.18 -4.69 3.88
CA VAL A 93 1.26 -3.57 4.08
C VAL A 93 1.09 -2.77 2.79
N ASP A 94 2.18 -2.40 2.13
CA ASP A 94 2.19 -1.65 0.86
C ASP A 94 1.36 -2.35 -0.24
N ALA A 95 1.45 -3.69 -0.31
CA ALA A 95 0.65 -4.46 -1.27
C ALA A 95 -0.86 -4.35 -1.01
N VAL A 96 -1.28 -4.36 0.26
CA VAL A 96 -2.69 -4.28 0.65
C VAL A 96 -3.22 -2.86 0.50
N THR A 97 -2.44 -1.84 0.87
CA THR A 97 -2.83 -0.44 0.67
C THR A 97 -2.85 -0.05 -0.79
N THR A 98 -2.00 -0.64 -1.63
CA THR A 98 -2.08 -0.50 -3.09
C THR A 98 -3.37 -1.10 -3.64
N GLU A 99 -3.78 -2.29 -3.18
CA GLU A 99 -5.08 -2.88 -3.57
C GLU A 99 -6.24 -1.99 -3.13
N ALA A 100 -6.25 -1.52 -1.88
CA ALA A 100 -7.30 -0.63 -1.36
C ALA A 100 -7.35 0.71 -2.11
N SER A 101 -6.19 1.32 -2.38
CA SER A 101 -6.08 2.57 -3.14
C SER A 101 -6.64 2.42 -4.56
N ALA A 102 -6.36 1.30 -5.23
CA ALA A 102 -6.90 1.03 -6.56
C ALA A 102 -8.44 0.99 -6.57
N TRP A 103 -9.06 0.41 -5.53
CA TRP A 103 -10.51 0.43 -5.38
C TRP A 103 -11.04 1.86 -5.18
N PHE A 104 -10.44 2.64 -4.28
CA PHE A 104 -10.84 4.03 -4.06
C PHE A 104 -10.68 4.89 -5.31
N SER A 105 -9.55 4.78 -6.02
CA SER A 105 -9.31 5.49 -7.28
C SER A 105 -10.36 5.13 -8.33
N ALA A 106 -10.74 3.86 -8.45
CA ALA A 106 -11.77 3.46 -9.39
C ALA A 106 -13.16 4.03 -9.04
N GLY A 107 -13.49 4.15 -7.75
CA GLY A 107 -14.68 4.87 -7.29
C GLY A 107 -14.65 6.34 -7.69
N GLY A 108 -13.51 7.02 -7.47
CA GLY A 108 -13.30 8.42 -7.84
C GLY A 108 -13.38 8.68 -9.35
N GLU A 109 -12.90 7.75 -10.19
CA GLU A 109 -13.04 7.84 -11.65
C GLU A 109 -14.52 7.78 -12.08
N VAL A 110 -15.33 6.93 -11.44
CA VAL A 110 -16.78 6.89 -11.71
C VAL A 110 -17.47 8.15 -11.20
N GLU A 111 -17.10 8.65 -10.03
CA GLU A 111 -17.59 9.92 -9.54
C GLU A 111 -17.31 11.05 -10.54
N GLN A 112 -16.07 11.22 -10.98
CA GLN A 112 -15.69 12.24 -11.98
C GLN A 112 -16.53 12.18 -13.26
N LEU A 113 -16.85 10.98 -13.75
CA LEU A 113 -17.61 10.80 -14.99
C LEU A 113 -19.11 11.06 -14.82
N PHE A 114 -19.68 10.76 -13.65
CA PHE A 114 -21.14 10.69 -13.46
C PHE A 114 -21.68 11.64 -12.37
N TYR A 115 -20.82 12.43 -11.71
CA TYR A 115 -21.17 13.29 -10.59
C TYR A 115 -22.42 14.15 -10.83
N SER A 116 -22.52 14.77 -12.00
CA SER A 116 -23.62 15.67 -12.37
C SER A 116 -24.78 15.01 -13.11
N SER A 117 -24.67 13.73 -13.49
CA SER A 117 -25.61 13.06 -14.40
C SER A 117 -26.31 11.84 -13.81
N ASP A 118 -25.68 11.11 -12.89
CA ASP A 118 -26.22 9.88 -12.33
C ASP A 118 -25.72 9.64 -10.90
N HIS A 119 -26.34 10.36 -9.95
CA HIS A 119 -25.94 10.32 -8.55
C HIS A 119 -26.13 8.94 -7.91
N GLU A 120 -27.18 8.21 -8.30
CA GLU A 120 -27.40 6.86 -7.78
C GLU A 120 -26.30 5.89 -8.21
N ARG A 121 -25.84 5.98 -9.47
CA ARG A 121 -24.71 5.18 -9.94
C ARG A 121 -23.44 5.52 -9.19
N VAL A 122 -23.16 6.80 -8.94
CA VAL A 122 -22.01 7.24 -8.14
C VAL A 122 -22.09 6.63 -6.75
N GLN A 123 -23.22 6.77 -6.04
CA GLN A 123 -23.39 6.22 -4.69
C GLN A 123 -23.20 4.70 -4.65
N ARG A 124 -23.85 3.95 -5.56
CA ARG A 124 -23.73 2.48 -5.61
C ARG A 124 -22.30 2.04 -5.88
N THR A 125 -21.62 2.70 -6.82
CA THR A 125 -20.26 2.32 -7.22
C THR A 125 -19.25 2.69 -6.15
N TYR A 126 -19.37 3.89 -5.57
CA TYR A 126 -18.52 4.32 -4.46
C TYR A 126 -18.64 3.36 -3.27
N SER A 127 -19.87 2.99 -2.90
CA SER A 127 -20.11 2.02 -1.81
C SER A 127 -19.44 0.68 -2.11
N ALA A 128 -19.63 0.12 -3.31
CA ALA A 128 -19.00 -1.14 -3.71
C ALA A 128 -17.46 -1.08 -3.70
N CYS A 129 -16.88 0.04 -4.14
CA CYS A 129 -15.44 0.25 -4.09
C CYS A 129 -14.93 0.40 -2.65
N SER A 130 -15.65 1.14 -1.80
CA SER A 130 -15.30 1.30 -0.38
C SER A 130 -15.34 -0.05 0.34
N ASP A 131 -16.41 -0.81 0.18
CA ASP A 131 -16.55 -2.15 0.77
C ASP A 131 -15.41 -3.09 0.33
N ALA A 132 -15.01 -3.03 -0.94
CA ALA A 132 -13.92 -3.84 -1.47
C ALA A 132 -12.54 -3.42 -0.92
N ALA A 133 -12.31 -2.12 -0.77
CA ALA A 133 -11.10 -1.57 -0.15
C ALA A 133 -11.01 -1.96 1.33
N GLU A 134 -12.09 -1.78 2.08
CA GLU A 134 -12.21 -2.15 3.49
C GLU A 134 -12.05 -3.67 3.68
N ALA A 135 -12.62 -4.47 2.79
CA ALA A 135 -12.41 -5.92 2.82
C ALA A 135 -10.95 -6.30 2.57
N ALA A 136 -10.22 -5.57 1.72
CA ALA A 136 -8.78 -5.80 1.51
C ALA A 136 -7.98 -5.50 2.77
N LEU A 137 -8.22 -4.35 3.40
CA LEU A 137 -7.60 -3.94 4.66
C LEU A 137 -7.93 -4.93 5.79
N SER A 138 -9.20 -5.32 5.92
CA SER A 138 -9.69 -6.26 6.93
C SER A 138 -9.02 -7.64 6.81
N ARG A 139 -8.86 -8.17 5.58
CA ARG A 139 -8.14 -9.43 5.36
C ARG A 139 -6.68 -9.37 5.81
N ALA A 140 -6.08 -8.19 5.84
CA ALA A 140 -4.71 -8.00 6.29
C ALA A 140 -4.59 -7.74 7.80
N GLY A 141 -5.72 -7.67 8.52
CA GLY A 141 -5.76 -7.42 9.97
C GLY A 141 -5.87 -5.94 10.35
N PHE A 142 -6.20 -5.05 9.40
CA PHE A 142 -6.55 -3.67 9.72
C PHE A 142 -8.04 -3.60 10.06
N HIS A 143 -8.38 -3.09 11.25
CA HIS A 143 -9.77 -2.84 11.64
C HIS A 143 -10.34 -1.59 10.94
N THR A 144 -11.67 -1.42 10.96
CA THR A 144 -12.46 -0.38 10.25
C THR A 144 -12.18 1.08 10.66
N HIS A 145 -11.02 1.43 11.23
CA HIS A 145 -10.68 2.78 11.69
C HIS A 145 -9.31 3.28 11.19
N SER A 146 -9.27 4.59 10.95
CA SER A 146 -8.25 5.39 10.25
C SER A 146 -6.82 5.28 10.80
N TYR A 147 -5.83 5.52 9.91
CA TYR A 147 -4.38 5.66 10.16
C TYR A 147 -3.56 4.39 10.42
N ALA A 148 -4.18 3.20 10.41
CA ALA A 148 -3.50 1.96 10.79
C ALA A 148 -2.38 1.50 9.82
N PRO A 149 -2.52 1.61 8.49
CA PRO A 149 -1.44 1.24 7.57
C PRO A 149 -0.25 2.22 7.58
N ASP A 150 -0.53 3.53 7.62
CA ASP A 150 0.51 4.57 7.70
C ASP A 150 1.35 4.46 8.98
N ALA A 151 0.73 4.02 10.08
CA ALA A 151 1.43 3.78 11.33
C ALA A 151 2.54 2.73 11.17
N GLU A 152 2.32 1.65 10.40
CA GLU A 152 3.37 0.66 10.13
C GLU A 152 4.54 1.27 9.33
N ALA A 153 4.25 2.19 8.41
CA ALA A 153 5.29 2.91 7.69
C ALA A 153 6.08 3.86 8.63
N TYR A 154 5.43 4.50 9.60
CA TYR A 154 6.10 5.35 10.60
C TYR A 154 6.94 4.50 11.58
N HIS A 155 6.46 3.33 12.00
CA HIS A 155 7.26 2.39 12.78
C HIS A 155 8.52 1.95 12.02
N ALA A 156 8.36 1.62 10.74
CA ALA A 156 9.48 1.27 9.86
C ALA A 156 10.46 2.44 9.66
N ALA A 157 9.95 3.67 9.54
CA ALA A 157 10.76 4.88 9.44
C ALA A 157 11.59 5.11 10.72
N PHE A 158 11.00 4.87 11.89
CA PHE A 158 11.72 4.92 13.16
C PHE A 158 12.85 3.88 13.23
N LEU A 159 12.60 2.64 12.78
CA LEU A 159 13.66 1.62 12.72
C LEU A 159 14.79 2.03 11.77
N ALA A 160 14.45 2.61 10.62
CA ALA A 160 15.44 3.13 9.68
C ALA A 160 16.26 4.29 10.26
N LEU A 161 15.64 5.26 10.94
CA LEU A 161 16.33 6.37 11.60
C LEU A 161 17.20 5.89 12.76
N SER A 162 16.70 4.95 13.56
CA SER A 162 17.46 4.31 14.64
C SER A 162 18.71 3.62 14.09
N LYS A 163 18.57 2.85 13.01
CA LYS A 163 19.69 2.19 12.33
C LYS A 163 20.64 3.20 11.70
N ALA A 164 20.15 4.23 11.03
CA ALA A 164 20.97 5.31 10.46
C ALA A 164 21.81 5.99 11.55
N GLY A 165 21.26 6.14 12.76
CA GLY A 165 21.95 6.67 13.93
C GLY A 165 23.13 5.82 14.43
N THR A 166 23.25 4.56 14.01
CA THR A 166 24.37 3.67 14.37
C THR A 166 25.49 3.66 13.32
N LEU A 167 25.25 4.25 12.15
CA LEU A 167 26.17 4.26 11.01
C LEU A 167 26.96 5.56 10.96
N SER A 168 28.18 5.53 10.43
CA SER A 168 28.95 6.76 10.16
C SER A 168 28.30 7.59 9.06
N ASP A 169 27.80 6.92 8.02
CA ASP A 169 26.96 7.47 6.95
C ASP A 169 25.66 6.66 6.83
N GLY A 170 24.57 7.22 7.36
CA GLY A 170 23.22 6.64 7.31
C GLY A 170 22.28 7.37 6.35
N ARG A 171 22.79 8.24 5.46
CA ARG A 171 21.95 9.17 4.68
C ARG A 171 20.87 8.48 3.86
N THR A 172 21.20 7.35 3.21
CA THR A 172 20.24 6.61 2.37
C THR A 172 19.05 6.11 3.19
N LEU A 173 19.29 5.57 4.39
CA LEU A 173 18.22 5.16 5.30
C LEU A 173 17.40 6.36 5.78
N ALA A 174 18.06 7.45 6.16
CA ALA A 174 17.40 8.66 6.61
C ALA A 174 16.52 9.29 5.53
N ARG A 175 16.97 9.32 4.27
CA ARG A 175 16.17 9.76 3.11
C ARG A 175 14.93 8.90 2.92
N ALA A 176 15.11 7.57 2.94
CA ALA A 176 14.00 6.66 2.76
C ALA A 176 12.98 6.77 3.89
N ALA A 177 13.41 7.05 5.12
CA ALA A 177 12.52 7.33 6.24
C ALA A 177 11.81 8.69 6.11
N LEU A 178 12.53 9.74 5.70
CA LEU A 178 11.99 11.08 5.50
C LEU A 178 10.86 11.12 4.46
N ASP A 179 10.99 10.33 3.38
CA ASP A 179 10.00 10.22 2.30
C ASP A 179 8.64 9.67 2.77
N VAL A 180 8.58 9.01 3.93
CA VAL A 180 7.33 8.42 4.45
C VAL A 180 6.48 9.45 5.20
N PHE A 181 7.09 10.47 5.80
CA PHE A 181 6.34 11.48 6.54
C PHE A 181 5.51 12.34 5.58
N ALA A 182 4.24 12.58 5.94
CA ALA A 182 3.36 13.49 5.22
C ALA A 182 3.81 14.95 5.40
N ASP A 183 3.54 15.83 4.43
CA ASP A 183 3.61 17.28 4.63
C ASP A 183 2.31 17.78 5.28
N ASP A 184 1.98 17.22 6.44
CA ASP A 184 0.87 17.64 7.29
C ASP A 184 1.21 17.20 8.74
N PRO A 185 1.66 18.13 9.59
CA PRO A 185 2.01 17.83 10.97
C PRO A 185 0.86 17.27 11.80
N MET A 186 -0.38 17.69 11.51
CA MET A 186 -1.56 17.23 12.24
C MET A 186 -1.90 15.78 11.87
N TRP A 187 -1.84 15.45 10.59
CA TRP A 187 -1.90 14.06 10.13
C TRP A 187 -0.80 13.20 10.77
N CYS A 188 0.45 13.70 10.77
CA CYS A 188 1.58 13.00 11.37
C CYS A 188 1.36 12.71 12.86
N SER A 189 0.76 13.65 13.59
CA SER A 189 0.41 13.51 15.01
C SER A 189 -0.54 12.33 15.25
N ASP A 190 -1.54 12.15 14.39
CA ASP A 190 -2.48 11.03 14.51
C ASP A 190 -1.84 9.70 14.15
N VAL A 191 -1.06 9.67 13.07
CA VAL A 191 -0.38 8.45 12.62
C VAL A 191 0.64 7.96 13.66
N VAL A 192 1.52 8.83 14.16
CA VAL A 192 2.62 8.41 15.07
C VAL A 192 2.11 7.88 16.42
N ARG A 193 0.95 8.35 16.88
CA ARG A 193 0.30 7.87 18.11
C ARG A 193 -0.58 6.64 17.88
N SER A 194 -0.70 6.17 16.64
CA SER A 194 -1.51 5.00 16.28
C SER A 194 -0.72 3.72 16.44
N LYS A 195 -1.35 2.66 16.98
CA LYS A 195 -0.68 1.39 17.26
C LYS A 195 -0.38 0.55 16.01
N GLY A 196 -1.02 0.84 14.88
CA GLY A 196 -1.01 -0.05 13.70
C GLY A 196 -1.63 -1.42 14.02
N ARG A 197 -1.30 -2.43 13.20
CA ARG A 197 -1.79 -3.81 13.35
C ARG A 197 -1.09 -4.60 14.46
N SER A 198 0.19 -4.32 14.68
CA SER A 198 1.00 -4.95 15.71
C SER A 198 1.49 -3.86 16.67
N PRO A 199 1.23 -3.96 17.99
CA PRO A 199 1.71 -2.99 18.95
C PRO A 199 3.22 -2.83 18.83
N PHE A 200 3.66 -1.64 18.42
CA PHE A 200 5.06 -1.26 18.31
C PHE A 200 5.39 -0.25 19.41
N THR A 201 6.58 -0.36 19.98
CA THR A 201 7.04 0.53 21.06
C THR A 201 8.28 1.29 20.62
N TYR A 202 8.34 2.57 20.95
CA TYR A 202 9.49 3.43 20.65
C TYR A 202 10.53 3.47 21.79
N ASP A 203 10.39 2.61 22.81
CA ASP A 203 11.14 2.64 24.07
C ASP A 203 12.67 2.53 23.90
N THR A 204 13.12 1.96 22.78
CA THR A 204 14.56 1.83 22.46
C THR A 204 15.21 3.17 22.10
N ALA A 205 14.44 4.23 21.84
CA ALA A 205 14.94 5.52 21.37
C ALA A 205 15.89 6.21 22.35
N ALA A 206 15.63 6.08 23.66
CA ALA A 206 16.48 6.68 24.69
C ALA A 206 17.91 6.12 24.65
N GLY A 207 18.03 4.80 24.46
CA GLY A 207 19.31 4.07 24.46
C GLY A 207 20.10 4.15 23.15
N LEU A 208 19.63 4.86 22.13
CA LEU A 208 20.33 4.95 20.85
C LEU A 208 21.72 5.61 21.00
N THR A 209 22.75 4.87 20.64
CA THR A 209 24.14 5.33 20.58
C THR A 209 24.72 5.10 19.18
N GLY A 210 25.89 5.68 18.90
CA GLY A 210 26.54 5.55 17.61
C GLY A 210 27.59 6.63 17.38
N PRO A 211 28.10 6.75 16.15
CA PRO A 211 29.11 7.75 15.81
C PRO A 211 28.66 9.19 16.09
N GLY A 212 29.63 10.07 16.34
CA GLY A 212 29.42 11.50 16.54
C GLY A 212 29.26 12.31 15.25
N THR A 213 29.09 11.66 14.10
CA THR A 213 28.90 12.37 12.82
C THR A 213 27.59 13.17 12.84
N PRO A 214 27.52 14.35 12.19
CA PRO A 214 26.30 15.15 12.15
C PRO A 214 25.06 14.35 11.68
N THR A 215 25.23 13.53 10.65
CA THR A 215 24.18 12.62 10.14
C THR A 215 23.69 11.64 11.20
N ALA A 216 24.59 10.95 11.89
CA ALA A 216 24.21 9.96 12.89
C ALA A 216 23.54 10.61 14.11
N VAL A 217 24.04 11.77 14.54
CA VAL A 217 23.44 12.55 15.63
C VAL A 217 22.02 12.99 15.26
N ALA A 218 21.83 13.56 14.07
CA ALA A 218 20.53 14.00 13.58
C ALA A 218 19.53 12.83 13.49
N ALA A 219 19.95 11.68 12.96
CA ALA A 219 19.09 10.50 12.87
C ALA A 219 18.60 10.04 14.25
N ARG A 220 19.47 10.03 15.26
CA ARG A 220 19.08 9.71 16.65
C ARG A 220 18.16 10.76 17.26
N LYS A 221 18.35 12.05 16.94
CA LYS A 221 17.42 13.11 17.38
C LYS A 221 16.03 12.91 16.77
N ALA A 222 15.95 12.63 15.47
CA ALA A 222 14.70 12.32 14.79
C ALA A 222 13.98 11.12 15.43
N ALA A 223 14.70 10.00 15.64
CA ALA A 223 14.14 8.80 16.27
C ALA A 223 13.62 9.07 17.70
N ARG A 224 14.35 9.89 18.48
CA ARG A 224 13.90 10.30 19.82
C ARG A 224 12.70 11.24 19.78
N ALA A 225 12.63 12.14 18.82
CA ALA A 225 11.48 13.00 18.63
C ALA A 225 10.23 12.17 18.27
N MET A 226 10.36 11.14 17.42
CA MET A 226 9.25 10.22 17.14
C MET A 226 8.76 9.53 18.41
N ALA A 227 9.68 9.03 19.23
CA ALA A 227 9.34 8.40 20.50
C ALA A 227 8.61 9.36 21.45
N ARG A 228 9.03 10.63 21.51
CA ARG A 228 8.32 11.65 22.30
C ARG A 228 6.92 11.93 21.75
N ALA A 229 6.77 12.11 20.44
CA ALA A 229 5.47 12.37 19.81
C ALA A 229 4.49 11.20 20.04
N ALA A 230 4.97 9.96 19.98
CA ALA A 230 4.15 8.78 20.15
C ALA A 230 3.55 8.62 21.55
N VAL A 231 4.20 9.16 22.59
CA VAL A 231 3.74 9.06 23.98
C VAL A 231 2.89 10.25 24.44
N VAL A 232 2.73 11.27 23.59
CA VAL A 232 1.82 12.39 23.87
C VAL A 232 0.38 11.84 23.97
N PRO A 233 -0.36 12.16 25.04
CA PRO A 233 -1.72 11.67 25.24
C PRO A 233 -2.68 12.03 24.09
N ARG A 234 -3.76 11.25 23.96
CA ARG A 234 -4.89 11.56 23.07
C ARG A 234 -6.06 12.10 23.91
N SER A 235 -5.90 13.28 24.50
CA SER A 235 -6.87 13.90 25.42
C SER A 235 -7.57 15.15 24.88
N GLY A 236 -6.97 15.89 23.95
CA GLY A 236 -7.57 17.08 23.36
C GLY A 236 -6.72 17.71 22.25
N ASP A 237 -7.14 18.91 21.83
CA ASP A 237 -6.51 19.67 20.75
C ASP A 237 -5.09 20.13 21.12
N GLU A 238 -4.85 20.46 22.39
CA GLU A 238 -3.53 20.89 22.88
C GLU A 238 -2.48 19.78 22.69
N GLU A 239 -2.79 18.55 23.11
CA GLU A 239 -1.89 17.41 22.94
C GLU A 239 -1.79 16.98 21.46
N TRP A 240 -2.84 17.20 20.67
CA TRP A 240 -2.79 16.98 19.23
C TRP A 240 -1.78 17.93 18.55
N HIS A 241 -1.81 19.22 18.91
CA HIS A 241 -0.87 20.24 18.45
C HIS A 241 0.54 20.04 19.00
N GLU A 242 0.68 19.61 20.26
CA GLU A 242 1.98 19.26 20.85
C GLU A 242 2.68 18.16 20.04
N ALA A 243 1.99 17.04 19.80
CA ALA A 243 2.53 15.95 19.00
C ALA A 243 2.82 16.37 17.55
N ALA A 244 2.00 17.25 16.96
CA ALA A 244 2.26 17.82 15.64
C ALA A 244 3.54 18.66 15.62
N GLY A 245 3.77 19.49 16.64
CA GLY A 245 5.00 20.27 16.81
C GLY A 245 6.23 19.36 16.94
N ILE A 246 6.15 18.28 17.71
CA ILE A 246 7.25 17.31 17.83
C ILE A 246 7.48 16.57 16.49
N MET A 247 6.44 16.28 15.71
CA MET A 247 6.59 15.69 14.39
C MET A 247 7.30 16.63 13.39
N ILE A 248 7.19 17.94 13.54
CA ILE A 248 8.02 18.89 12.78
C ILE A 248 9.50 18.73 13.14
N GLU A 249 9.82 18.55 14.43
CA GLU A 249 11.19 18.25 14.87
C GLU A 249 11.71 16.94 14.27
N VAL A 250 10.86 15.91 14.16
CA VAL A 250 11.20 14.65 13.46
C VAL A 250 11.60 14.93 12.02
N VAL A 251 10.74 15.63 11.27
CA VAL A 251 10.98 15.93 9.84
C VAL A 251 12.23 16.80 9.68
N TRP A 252 12.44 17.76 10.57
CA TRP A 252 13.64 18.60 10.61
C TRP A 252 14.91 17.76 10.73
N HIS A 253 15.01 16.94 11.77
CA HIS A 253 16.21 16.14 12.03
C HIS A 253 16.38 14.98 11.04
N ALA A 254 15.29 14.43 10.52
CA ALA A 254 15.35 13.46 9.43
C ALA A 254 15.91 14.10 8.15
N GLY A 255 15.55 15.37 7.86
CA GLY A 255 16.16 16.17 6.79
C GLY A 255 17.67 16.34 6.96
N GLU A 256 18.11 16.77 8.14
CA GLU A 256 19.54 16.89 8.46
C GLU A 256 20.28 15.56 8.31
N ALA A 257 19.69 14.46 8.79
CA ALA A 257 20.25 13.12 8.65
C ALA A 257 20.32 12.66 7.18
N ALA A 258 19.33 13.03 6.38
CA ALA A 258 19.29 12.79 4.94
C ALA A 258 20.27 13.66 4.13
N GLY A 259 20.89 14.66 4.77
CA GLY A 259 21.76 15.63 4.12
C GLY A 259 21.00 16.56 3.17
N VAL A 260 19.76 16.90 3.52
CA VAL A 260 18.95 17.93 2.85
C VAL A 260 18.66 19.07 3.83
N PRO A 261 18.46 20.31 3.36
CA PRO A 261 18.01 21.40 4.20
C PRO A 261 16.77 21.03 5.04
N PRO A 262 16.70 21.46 6.31
CA PRO A 262 15.55 21.15 7.15
C PRO A 262 14.23 21.66 6.55
N LEU A 263 13.21 20.78 6.60
CA LEU A 263 11.87 21.05 6.06
C LEU A 263 11.83 21.41 4.56
N GLU A 264 12.87 21.07 3.77
CA GLU A 264 12.84 21.29 2.32
C GLU A 264 11.65 20.56 1.67
N GLY A 265 10.87 21.31 0.88
CA GLY A 265 9.66 20.78 0.23
C GLY A 265 8.49 20.48 1.18
N ARG A 266 8.56 20.89 2.46
CA ARG A 266 7.53 20.63 3.48
C ARG A 266 6.84 21.92 3.91
N ARG A 267 6.03 22.48 3.02
CA ARG A 267 5.43 23.82 3.18
C ARG A 267 4.49 23.88 4.37
N ASN A 268 3.64 22.86 4.55
CA ASN A 268 2.71 22.84 5.68
C ASN A 268 3.44 22.73 7.01
N CYS A 269 4.54 21.98 7.06
CA CYS A 269 5.41 21.94 8.24
C CYS A 269 6.06 23.30 8.53
N GLN A 270 6.55 24.00 7.49
CA GLN A 270 7.13 25.33 7.63
C GLN A 270 6.11 26.37 8.13
N ASP A 271 4.90 26.35 7.59
CA ASP A 271 3.83 27.27 7.97
C ASP A 271 3.35 27.00 9.40
N HIS A 272 3.22 25.73 9.81
CA HIS A 272 2.89 25.36 11.19
C HIS A 272 3.96 25.86 12.19
N LEU A 273 5.25 25.63 11.88
CA LEU A 273 6.35 26.12 12.73
C LEU A 273 6.33 27.64 12.87
N ARG A 274 6.06 28.37 11.78
CA ARG A 274 5.95 29.83 11.80
C ARG A 274 4.81 30.30 12.71
N ASN A 275 3.65 29.65 12.62
CA ASN A 275 2.49 30.00 13.44
C ASN A 275 2.77 29.77 14.93
N PHE A 276 3.46 28.69 15.28
CA PHE A 276 3.83 28.37 16.66
C PHE A 276 4.88 29.32 17.25
N MET A 277 5.78 29.87 16.42
CA MET A 277 6.77 30.86 16.88
C MET A 277 6.21 32.29 17.04
N HIS A 278 5.01 32.55 16.52
CA HIS A 278 4.36 33.87 16.57
C HIS A 278 3.14 33.92 17.49
N SER A 279 2.77 32.79 18.10
CA SER A 279 1.81 32.68 19.21
C SER A 279 2.49 32.84 20.55
#